data_AF-A0A2E2U8V6-F1
#
_entry.id   AF-A0A2E2U8V6-F1
#
_cell.length_a   1.000
_cell.length_b   1.000
_cell.length_c   1.000
_cell.angle_alpha   90.00
_cell.angle_beta   90.00
_cell.angle_gamma   90.00
#
_symmetry.space_group_name_H-M   'P 1'
#
loop_
_entity.id
_entity.type
_entity.pdbx_description
1 polymer ?
#
loop_
_entity_poly.entity_id
_entity_poly.type
_entity_poly.pdbx_seq_one_letter_code
_entity_poly.pdbx_strand_id
1 'polypeptide(L)'
;MKWLFVCGIIFSSTYALSQTQEQRDQLTSSERLPEIATPLRLDPNDFGSTRVIEINKQACDQASALRRQIGFPMPEEALQRVRALDAACGVMTTIDGEGDVIGFEFTNRSKNAINPRTAPNGSQRVFQFNFEERSKQDINLEVTDNSGLSGRLSHDLLETQIMFIPRDVLPSVRSVMTGKNCDTAAHLVTLPNEEILLFDALTSAIIGGVLEESPMDMEQSRHKRNFAGLEYQGAGIMIRADRRAGTPEHTYSVAFNQNERINEATLTYQGRTCHVPKSMIWENTNNPDTTAYFKYATDQEFLDQVVNPRCGWGNLTVEDLR
;
A
#
# COMPACT_ATOMS: atom_id res chain seq x y z
N MET A 1 -16.56 64.69 4.45
CA MET A 1 -15.34 64.14 5.09
C MET A 1 -15.29 62.65 4.77
N LYS A 2 -14.31 62.25 3.93
CA LYS A 2 -13.94 60.86 3.65
C LYS A 2 -13.12 60.33 4.83
N TRP A 3 -13.39 59.10 5.27
CA TRP A 3 -12.34 58.23 5.81
C TRP A 3 -12.61 56.80 5.31
N LEU A 4 -11.79 56.39 4.34
CA LEU A 4 -11.49 55.00 4.04
C LEU A 4 -10.67 54.43 5.22
N PHE A 5 -10.92 53.17 5.57
CA PHE A 5 -9.88 52.30 6.13
C PHE A 5 -9.81 51.02 5.32
N VAL A 6 -8.63 50.81 4.73
CA VAL A 6 -8.12 49.62 4.04
C VAL A 6 -7.00 49.06 4.94
N CYS A 7 -6.68 47.77 4.75
CA CYS A 7 -5.64 46.92 5.36
C CYS A 7 -6.09 46.13 6.61
N GLY A 8 -5.85 44.82 6.73
CA GLY A 8 -4.71 44.07 6.17
C GLY A 8 -5.03 42.69 5.58
N ILE A 9 -4.13 42.29 4.68
CA ILE A 9 -4.00 40.99 4.03
C ILE A 9 -3.05 40.12 4.90
N ILE A 10 -3.19 38.79 4.78
CA ILE A 10 -2.23 37.69 5.09
C ILE A 10 -2.15 37.36 6.61
N PHE A 11 -2.49 36.15 7.09
CA PHE A 11 -1.99 34.84 6.68
C PHE A 11 -3.07 33.81 6.36
N SER A 12 -3.04 33.35 5.12
CA SER A 12 -3.57 32.06 4.68
C SER A 12 -2.77 30.90 5.28
N SER A 13 -3.50 29.83 5.58
CA SER A 13 -3.05 28.51 6.02
C SER A 13 -1.62 28.11 5.64
N THR A 14 -0.76 27.95 6.63
CA THR A 14 0.45 27.14 6.49
C THR A 14 0.05 25.67 6.66
N TYR A 15 -0.25 25.00 5.54
CA TYR A 15 -0.03 23.56 5.25
C TYR A 15 -0.61 23.14 3.89
N ALA A 16 -0.77 24.07 2.94
CA ALA A 16 -0.97 23.71 1.53
C ALA A 16 0.36 23.88 0.80
N LEU A 17 1.19 22.83 0.78
CA LEU A 17 2.01 22.61 -0.41
C LEU A 17 1.03 22.60 -1.58
N SER A 18 1.25 23.42 -2.61
CA SER A 18 0.34 23.49 -3.75
C SER A 18 0.30 22.13 -4.43
N GLN A 19 -0.67 21.30 -4.06
CA GLN A 19 -0.98 20.07 -4.78
C GLN A 19 -1.31 20.47 -6.22
N THR A 20 -0.67 19.83 -7.19
CA THR A 20 -1.05 20.02 -8.59
C THR A 20 -2.31 19.20 -8.87
N GLN A 21 -3.19 19.70 -9.74
CA GLN A 21 -4.33 18.91 -10.23
C GLN A 21 -3.84 17.60 -10.87
N GLU A 22 -2.69 17.66 -11.54
CA GLU A 22 -1.98 16.52 -12.11
C GLU A 22 -1.64 15.43 -11.10
N GLN A 23 -1.07 15.77 -9.93
CA GLN A 23 -0.78 14.80 -8.86
C GLN A 23 -2.05 14.12 -8.35
N ARG A 24 -3.15 14.88 -8.25
CA ARG A 24 -4.44 14.31 -7.87
C ARG A 24 -4.97 13.36 -8.95
N ASP A 25 -4.85 13.73 -10.22
CA ASP A 25 -5.31 12.92 -11.34
C ASP A 25 -4.50 11.63 -11.45
N GLN A 26 -3.17 11.70 -11.32
CA GLN A 26 -2.27 10.54 -11.25
C GLN A 26 -2.63 9.59 -10.10
N LEU A 27 -2.96 10.13 -8.91
CA LEU A 27 -3.31 9.31 -7.75
C LEU A 27 -4.70 8.67 -7.89
N THR A 28 -5.66 9.38 -8.49
CA THR A 28 -7.09 8.98 -8.48
C THR A 28 -7.56 8.28 -9.75
N SER A 29 -6.73 8.25 -10.79
CA SER A 29 -7.02 7.61 -12.06
C SER A 29 -5.91 6.64 -12.44
N SER A 30 -6.25 5.36 -12.61
CA SER A 30 -5.30 4.35 -13.05
C SER A 30 -4.82 4.63 -14.48
N GLU A 31 -3.50 4.77 -14.63
CA GLU A 31 -2.83 4.87 -15.92
C GLU A 31 -2.55 3.48 -16.49
N ARG A 32 -2.81 3.28 -17.78
CA ARG A 32 -2.48 2.04 -18.49
C ARG A 32 -0.99 1.95 -18.77
N LEU A 33 -0.39 0.83 -18.40
CA LEU A 33 1.01 0.57 -18.69
C LEU A 33 1.18 -0.02 -20.09
N PRO A 34 2.28 0.29 -20.80
CA PRO A 34 2.58 -0.33 -22.09
C PRO A 34 2.75 -1.84 -21.92
N GLU A 35 2.35 -2.64 -22.92
CA GLU A 35 2.42 -4.10 -22.83
C GLU A 35 3.84 -4.61 -22.50
N ILE A 36 4.84 -4.03 -23.17
CA ILE A 36 6.26 -4.26 -22.94
C ILE A 36 6.77 -3.19 -21.98
N ALA A 37 7.27 -3.61 -20.83
CA ALA A 37 7.88 -2.70 -19.87
C ALA A 37 9.15 -2.06 -20.44
N THR A 38 9.29 -0.75 -20.23
CA THR A 38 10.61 -0.12 -20.33
C THR A 38 11.49 -0.71 -19.22
N PRO A 39 12.75 -1.09 -19.51
CA PRO A 39 13.66 -1.60 -18.50
C PRO A 39 13.76 -0.63 -17.31
N LEU A 40 13.72 -1.19 -16.11
CA LEU A 40 13.87 -0.44 -14.87
C LEU A 40 15.13 0.44 -14.91
N ARG A 41 14.99 1.74 -14.62
CA ARG A 41 16.10 2.70 -14.56
C ARG A 41 16.27 3.19 -13.13
N LEU A 42 16.91 2.38 -12.29
CA LEU A 42 17.22 2.77 -10.92
C LEU A 42 17.97 4.12 -10.88
N ASP A 43 17.31 5.21 -10.46
CA ASP A 43 17.99 6.44 -10.08
C ASP A 43 18.32 6.40 -8.58
N PRO A 44 19.58 6.19 -8.19
CA PRO A 44 19.96 6.13 -6.77
C PRO A 44 19.83 7.46 -6.04
N ASN A 45 19.48 8.56 -6.72
CA ASN A 45 19.32 9.89 -6.11
C ASN A 45 17.87 10.35 -6.01
N ASP A 46 16.90 9.58 -6.54
CA ASP A 46 15.50 9.95 -6.47
C ASP A 46 14.89 9.52 -5.12
N PHE A 47 15.13 10.35 -4.11
CA PHE A 47 14.52 10.16 -2.81
C PHE A 47 13.12 10.76 -2.84
N GLY A 48 12.13 9.89 -3.02
CA GLY A 48 10.72 10.27 -2.96
C GLY A 48 10.38 11.09 -1.71
N SER A 49 9.61 12.15 -1.90
CA SER A 49 9.08 13.02 -0.85
C SER A 49 7.65 12.63 -0.50
N THR A 50 7.35 12.49 0.80
CA THR A 50 6.01 12.15 1.25
C THR A 50 5.16 13.40 1.50
N ARG A 51 3.92 13.42 1.01
CA ARG A 51 2.92 14.47 1.28
C ARG A 51 1.50 13.91 1.29
N VAL A 52 0.56 14.60 1.91
CA VAL A 52 -0.86 14.25 1.81
C VAL A 52 -1.47 14.88 0.57
N ILE A 53 -2.09 14.07 -0.30
CA ILE A 53 -2.89 14.53 -1.44
C ILE A 53 -4.38 14.44 -1.08
N GLU A 54 -5.11 15.53 -1.31
CA GLU A 54 -6.56 15.55 -1.11
C GLU A 54 -7.26 14.80 -2.25
N ILE A 55 -8.00 13.75 -1.91
CA ILE A 55 -8.80 12.95 -2.86
C ILE A 55 -10.31 13.14 -2.65
N ASN A 56 -10.72 13.74 -1.52
CA ASN A 56 -12.11 14.08 -1.23
C ASN A 56 -12.20 15.52 -0.72
N LYS A 57 -12.28 16.46 -1.66
CA LYS A 57 -12.34 17.89 -1.35
C LYS A 57 -13.48 18.26 -0.39
N GLN A 58 -14.65 17.63 -0.56
CA GLN A 58 -15.80 17.90 0.30
C GLN A 58 -15.53 17.51 1.75
N ALA A 59 -14.92 16.34 1.98
CA ALA A 59 -14.55 15.91 3.33
C ALA A 59 -13.51 16.86 3.95
N CYS A 60 -12.50 17.27 3.18
CA CYS A 60 -11.51 18.26 3.61
C CYS A 60 -12.15 19.58 4.04
N ASP A 61 -13.00 20.15 3.19
CA ASP A 61 -13.68 21.44 3.44
C ASP A 61 -14.58 21.35 4.69
N GLN A 62 -15.30 20.25 4.87
CA GLN A 62 -16.14 19.99 6.04
C GLN A 62 -15.30 19.87 7.32
N ALA A 63 -14.17 19.15 7.27
CA ALA A 63 -13.28 19.01 8.41
C ALA A 63 -12.71 20.37 8.85
N SER A 64 -12.30 21.21 7.89
CA SER A 64 -11.83 22.58 8.16
C SER A 64 -12.94 23.48 8.68
N ALA A 65 -14.16 23.38 8.15
CA ALA A 65 -15.31 24.16 8.63
C ALA A 65 -15.65 23.81 10.08
N LEU A 66 -15.71 22.51 10.41
CA LEU A 66 -16.07 22.03 11.74
C LEU A 66 -15.07 22.48 12.81
N ARG A 67 -13.76 22.42 12.51
CA ARG A 67 -12.70 22.96 13.38
C ARG A 67 -12.86 24.45 13.66
N ARG A 68 -13.17 25.24 12.63
CA ARG A 68 -13.37 26.69 12.76
C ARG A 68 -14.60 27.05 13.59
N GLN A 69 -15.67 26.25 13.48
CA GLN A 69 -16.93 26.50 14.19
C GLN A 69 -16.84 26.20 15.69
N ILE A 70 -16.19 25.09 16.06
CA ILE A 70 -16.24 24.57 17.43
C ILE A 70 -15.11 25.12 18.33
N GLY A 71 -13.97 25.49 17.73
CA GLY A 71 -12.81 25.93 18.50
C GLY A 71 -12.21 24.83 19.38
N PHE A 72 -11.30 25.21 20.29
CA PHE A 72 -10.67 24.29 21.24
C PHE A 72 -11.02 24.68 22.69
N PRO A 73 -11.26 23.71 23.58
CA PRO A 73 -11.29 22.26 23.34
C PRO A 73 -12.56 21.80 22.59
N MET A 74 -12.39 20.86 21.67
CA MET A 74 -13.49 20.29 20.87
C MET A 74 -14.21 19.18 21.66
N PRO A 75 -15.55 19.13 21.69
CA PRO A 75 -16.30 18.01 22.26
C PRO A 75 -15.97 16.68 21.56
N GLU A 76 -16.05 15.56 22.27
CA GLU A 76 -15.63 14.25 21.76
C GLU A 76 -16.35 13.85 20.47
N GLU A 77 -17.66 14.04 20.38
CA GLU A 77 -18.43 13.73 19.16
C GLU A 77 -17.94 14.52 17.95
N ALA A 78 -17.66 15.82 18.14
CA ALA A 78 -17.11 16.66 17.10
C ALA A 78 -15.70 16.22 16.71
N LEU A 79 -14.88 15.82 17.68
CA LEU A 79 -13.54 15.30 17.42
C LEU A 79 -13.59 14.01 16.59
N GLN A 80 -14.50 13.09 16.92
CA GLN A 80 -14.71 11.86 16.13
C GLN A 80 -15.18 12.18 14.72
N ARG A 81 -16.08 13.15 14.55
CA ARG A 81 -16.53 13.59 13.23
C ARG A 81 -15.40 14.21 12.41
N VAL A 82 -14.58 15.07 13.02
CA VAL A 82 -13.39 15.65 12.36
C VAL A 82 -12.44 14.55 11.91
N ARG A 83 -12.13 13.58 12.78
CA ARG A 83 -11.26 12.44 12.43
C ARG A 83 -11.79 11.65 11.24
N ALA A 84 -13.07 11.32 11.21
CA ALA A 84 -13.67 10.62 10.09
C ALA A 84 -13.56 11.41 8.77
N LEU A 85 -13.78 12.73 8.82
CA LEU A 85 -13.65 13.61 7.66
C LEU A 85 -12.19 13.76 7.19
N ASP A 86 -11.23 13.88 8.11
CA ASP A 86 -9.81 13.92 7.78
C ASP A 86 -9.35 12.62 7.12
N ALA A 87 -9.79 11.50 7.67
CA ALA A 87 -9.41 10.19 7.17
C ALA A 87 -9.98 9.93 5.76
N ALA A 88 -11.14 10.51 5.44
CA ALA A 88 -11.72 10.51 4.10
C ALA A 88 -11.08 11.55 3.16
N CYS A 89 -10.49 12.62 3.69
CA CYS A 89 -10.04 13.80 2.95
C CYS A 89 -8.87 13.50 2.00
N GLY A 90 -7.82 12.85 2.49
CA GLY A 90 -6.58 12.68 1.75
C GLY A 90 -5.82 11.42 2.09
N VAL A 91 -4.86 11.09 1.24
CA VAL A 91 -4.01 9.91 1.34
C VAL A 91 -2.56 10.35 1.40
N MET A 92 -1.75 9.63 2.17
CA MET A 92 -0.31 9.86 2.22
C MET A 92 0.32 9.29 0.94
N THR A 93 1.05 10.12 0.22
CA THR A 93 1.53 9.87 -1.14
C THR A 93 3.02 10.17 -1.22
N THR A 94 3.76 9.30 -1.91
CA THR A 94 5.17 9.51 -2.25
C THR A 94 5.26 10.10 -3.65
N ILE A 95 6.08 11.14 -3.79
CA ILE A 95 6.31 11.84 -5.05
C ILE A 95 7.81 11.99 -5.32
N ASP A 96 8.23 11.70 -6.54
CA ASP A 96 9.61 11.80 -6.99
C ASP A 96 10.14 13.25 -7.09
N GLY A 97 11.39 13.38 -7.54
CA GLY A 97 12.03 14.66 -7.82
C GLY A 97 11.41 15.48 -8.97
N GLU A 98 10.67 14.84 -9.87
CA GLU A 98 9.99 15.49 -11.01
C GLU A 98 8.57 15.98 -10.66
N GLY A 99 8.00 15.47 -9.58
CA GLY A 99 6.68 15.83 -9.09
C GLY A 99 5.60 14.78 -9.36
N ASP A 100 5.95 13.61 -9.90
CA ASP A 100 5.04 12.51 -10.21
C ASP A 100 4.73 11.65 -9.00
N VAL A 101 3.49 11.18 -8.92
CA VAL A 101 3.06 10.23 -7.90
C VAL A 101 3.71 8.88 -8.18
N ILE A 102 4.43 8.36 -7.19
CA ILE A 102 5.18 7.09 -7.31
C ILE A 102 4.84 6.08 -6.20
N GLY A 103 3.89 6.44 -5.33
CA GLY A 103 3.37 5.52 -4.33
C GLY A 103 2.37 6.17 -3.40
N PHE A 104 1.69 5.35 -2.60
CA PHE A 104 0.82 5.82 -1.53
C PHE A 104 0.72 4.78 -0.41
N GLU A 105 0.37 5.22 0.79
CA GLU A 105 0.29 4.35 1.97
C GLU A 105 -1.01 4.48 2.75
N PHE A 106 -1.39 3.38 3.40
CA PHE A 106 -2.36 3.34 4.48
C PHE A 106 -1.74 2.76 5.73
N THR A 107 -2.04 3.37 6.88
CA THR A 107 -1.43 2.98 8.14
C THR A 107 -2.50 2.70 9.19
N ASN A 108 -2.70 1.42 9.52
CA ASN A 108 -3.59 0.99 10.58
C ASN A 108 -2.89 1.07 11.95
N ARG A 109 -3.02 2.21 12.63
CA ARG A 109 -2.55 2.46 14.02
C ARG A 109 -3.67 2.43 15.07
N SER A 110 -4.91 2.32 14.63
CA SER A 110 -6.07 2.40 15.50
C SER A 110 -6.40 1.04 16.12
N LYS A 111 -7.08 1.02 17.27
CA LYS A 111 -7.57 -0.24 17.85
C LYS A 111 -8.80 -0.70 17.07
N ASN A 112 -8.72 -1.85 16.43
CA ASN A 112 -9.82 -2.48 15.69
C ASN A 112 -9.64 -4.02 15.68
N ALA A 113 -10.44 -4.73 14.88
CA ALA A 113 -10.36 -6.18 14.77
C ALA A 113 -9.03 -6.67 14.17
N ILE A 114 -8.41 -5.87 13.31
CA ILE A 114 -7.17 -6.20 12.63
C ILE A 114 -5.96 -5.83 13.49
N ASN A 115 -5.90 -4.59 13.98
CA ASN A 115 -4.86 -4.12 14.88
C ASN A 115 -5.43 -4.09 16.32
N PRO A 116 -5.15 -5.10 17.15
CA PRO A 116 -5.68 -5.16 18.51
C PRO A 116 -5.07 -4.10 19.43
N ARG A 117 -3.94 -3.50 19.03
CA ARG A 117 -3.22 -2.44 19.75
C ARG A 117 -2.94 -2.77 21.22
N THR A 118 -2.52 -4.01 21.47
CA THR A 118 -2.23 -4.53 22.83
C THR A 118 -0.79 -4.29 23.27
N ALA A 119 0.10 -3.90 22.35
CA ALA A 119 1.52 -3.72 22.65
C ALA A 119 1.84 -2.38 23.36
N PRO A 120 2.81 -2.38 24.29
CA PRO A 120 3.16 -1.18 25.06
C PRO A 120 3.80 -0.07 24.22
N ASN A 121 4.49 -0.42 23.12
CA ASN A 121 5.13 0.57 22.25
C ASN A 121 4.25 0.97 21.04
N GLY A 122 2.98 0.55 21.04
CA GLY A 122 2.07 0.69 19.92
C GLY A 122 2.35 -0.33 18.81
N SER A 123 1.30 -0.89 18.22
CA SER A 123 1.39 -1.75 17.04
C SER A 123 0.78 -1.05 15.84
N GLN A 124 1.26 -1.37 14.65
CA GLN A 124 0.71 -0.90 13.40
C GLN A 124 0.93 -1.89 12.27
N ARG A 125 -0.01 -1.91 11.32
CA ARG A 125 0.18 -2.47 9.99
C ARG A 125 0.23 -1.32 8.99
N VAL A 126 1.21 -1.35 8.10
CA VAL A 126 1.34 -0.38 7.01
C VAL A 126 1.14 -1.14 5.70
N PHE A 127 0.36 -0.57 4.80
CA PHE A 127 0.22 -1.00 3.41
C PHE A 127 0.80 0.10 2.54
N GLN A 128 1.85 -0.21 1.79
CA GLN A 128 2.53 0.74 0.94
C GLN A 128 2.50 0.24 -0.51
N PHE A 129 1.86 1.00 -1.38
CA PHE A 129 1.79 0.74 -2.80
C PHE A 129 2.94 1.49 -3.47
N ASN A 130 3.88 0.76 -4.06
CA ASN A 130 5.10 1.31 -4.65
C ASN A 130 5.07 1.12 -6.17
N PHE A 131 5.48 2.15 -6.90
CA PHE A 131 5.63 2.19 -8.35
C PHE A 131 6.58 3.33 -8.75
N GLU A 132 7.78 3.31 -8.14
CA GLU A 132 8.85 4.30 -8.20
C GLU A 132 9.22 4.75 -9.61
N GLU A 133 9.36 3.80 -10.53
CA GLU A 133 9.76 4.03 -11.92
C GLU A 133 8.53 4.02 -12.86
N ARG A 134 7.33 3.92 -12.29
CA ARG A 134 6.05 3.80 -13.02
C ARG A 134 6.12 2.73 -14.12
N SER A 135 6.87 1.65 -13.89
CA SER A 135 7.09 0.54 -14.82
C SER A 135 6.38 -0.72 -14.32
N LYS A 136 6.29 -1.78 -15.13
CA LYS A 136 5.72 -3.05 -14.63
C LYS A 136 6.63 -3.70 -13.59
N GLN A 137 7.95 -3.52 -13.71
CA GLN A 137 8.93 -4.29 -12.95
C GLN A 137 9.06 -3.89 -11.47
N ASP A 138 8.54 -2.71 -11.11
CA ASP A 138 8.64 -2.09 -9.79
C ASP A 138 7.30 -1.96 -9.06
N ILE A 139 6.18 -2.35 -9.70
CA ILE A 139 4.88 -2.27 -9.03
C ILE A 139 4.71 -3.37 -8.00
N ASN A 140 4.55 -2.97 -6.75
CA ASN A 140 4.35 -3.88 -5.64
C ASN A 140 3.51 -3.27 -4.52
N LEU A 141 3.00 -4.15 -3.66
CA LEU A 141 2.40 -3.83 -2.37
C LEU A 141 3.32 -4.38 -1.28
N GLU A 142 3.93 -3.48 -0.51
CA GLU A 142 4.65 -3.82 0.70
C GLU A 142 3.70 -3.74 1.90
N VAL A 143 3.76 -4.75 2.77
CA VAL A 143 2.98 -4.81 4.00
C VAL A 143 3.92 -5.02 5.17
N THR A 144 3.96 -4.05 6.06
CA THR A 144 4.80 -4.06 7.26
C THR A 144 3.95 -4.24 8.51
N ASP A 145 4.11 -5.37 9.18
CA ASP A 145 3.60 -5.56 10.53
C ASP A 145 4.66 -5.17 11.56
N ASN A 146 4.39 -4.10 12.30
CA ASN A 146 5.15 -3.75 13.50
C ASN A 146 4.33 -4.09 14.75
N SER A 147 4.67 -5.20 15.39
CA SER A 147 4.00 -5.63 16.63
C SER A 147 4.25 -4.68 17.81
N GLY A 148 5.34 -3.91 17.83
CA GLY A 148 5.72 -3.03 18.95
C GLY A 148 5.86 -3.71 20.32
N LEU A 149 5.95 -5.04 20.38
CA LEU A 149 6.00 -5.78 21.63
C LEU A 149 7.32 -5.56 22.38
N SER A 150 8.44 -5.46 21.66
CA SER A 150 9.76 -5.27 22.26
C SER A 150 10.28 -3.83 22.18
N GLY A 151 9.74 -3.02 21.26
CA GLY A 151 10.23 -1.68 20.96
C GLY A 151 11.50 -1.68 20.10
N ARG A 152 11.88 -2.83 19.53
CA ARG A 152 13.06 -3.00 18.66
C ARG A 152 12.60 -3.43 17.27
N LEU A 153 12.86 -2.60 16.26
CA LEU A 153 12.43 -2.87 14.89
C LEU A 153 12.93 -4.24 14.37
N SER A 154 14.20 -4.59 14.63
CA SER A 154 14.76 -5.89 14.25
C SER A 154 14.11 -7.11 14.90
N HIS A 155 13.24 -6.90 15.90
CA HIS A 155 12.46 -7.95 16.55
C HIS A 155 10.99 -7.92 16.13
N ASP A 156 10.45 -6.72 15.92
CA ASP A 156 9.01 -6.48 15.82
C ASP A 156 8.48 -6.38 14.40
N LEU A 157 9.36 -6.11 13.41
CA LEU A 157 9.02 -5.97 12.00
C LEU A 157 8.90 -7.31 11.28
N LEU A 158 7.78 -7.51 10.61
CA LEU A 158 7.51 -8.56 9.65
C LEU A 158 7.10 -7.91 8.33
N GLU A 159 7.94 -8.08 7.32
CA GLU A 159 7.76 -7.50 5.99
C GLU A 159 7.20 -8.56 5.05
N THR A 160 6.19 -8.17 4.28
CA THR A 160 5.56 -8.98 3.24
C THR A 160 5.54 -8.17 1.95
N GLN A 161 6.15 -8.70 0.89
CA GLN A 161 6.11 -8.12 -0.45
C GLN A 161 5.09 -8.87 -1.30
N ILE A 162 4.22 -8.13 -1.98
CA ILE A 162 3.18 -8.68 -2.86
C ILE A 162 3.27 -8.05 -4.25
N MET A 163 3.13 -8.88 -5.28
CA MET A 163 2.87 -8.43 -6.65
C MET A 163 1.61 -9.11 -7.19
N PHE A 164 0.83 -8.39 -7.99
CA PHE A 164 -0.36 -8.90 -8.67
C PHE A 164 -0.10 -9.00 -10.16
N ILE A 165 -0.50 -10.11 -10.78
CA ILE A 165 -0.38 -10.37 -12.22
C ILE A 165 -1.78 -10.59 -12.80
N PRO A 166 -2.14 -9.95 -13.92
CA PRO A 166 -1.31 -9.09 -14.77
C PRO A 166 -1.06 -7.69 -14.20
N ARG A 167 -0.06 -6.99 -14.72
CA ARG A 167 0.28 -5.60 -14.36
C ARG A 167 -0.10 -4.69 -15.51
N ASP A 168 -1.40 -4.41 -15.61
CA ASP A 168 -1.99 -3.67 -16.72
C ASP A 168 -2.10 -2.16 -16.44
N VAL A 169 -2.19 -1.76 -15.17
CA VAL A 169 -2.32 -0.36 -14.74
C VAL A 169 -1.43 0.01 -13.55
N LEU A 170 -1.16 1.29 -13.38
CA LEU A 170 -0.64 1.82 -12.12
C LEU A 170 -1.72 1.76 -11.03
N PRO A 171 -1.35 1.40 -9.78
CA PRO A 171 -2.25 1.50 -8.65
C PRO A 171 -2.83 2.90 -8.49
N SER A 172 -4.12 2.99 -8.18
CA SER A 172 -4.80 4.27 -7.92
C SER A 172 -5.71 4.17 -6.72
N VAL A 173 -6.06 5.30 -6.11
CA VAL A 173 -6.96 5.37 -4.97
C VAL A 173 -7.97 6.50 -5.14
N ARG A 174 -9.24 6.19 -4.83
CA ARG A 174 -10.31 7.19 -4.74
C ARG A 174 -11.15 7.02 -3.49
N SER A 175 -11.66 8.12 -2.98
CA SER A 175 -12.60 8.09 -1.85
C SER A 175 -14.00 7.69 -2.35
N VAL A 176 -14.65 6.78 -1.62
CA VAL A 176 -16.03 6.33 -1.87
C VAL A 176 -16.81 6.28 -0.57
N MET A 177 -18.14 6.37 -0.68
CA MET A 177 -19.04 6.13 0.46
C MET A 177 -19.55 4.69 0.42
N THR A 178 -19.56 4.04 1.57
CA THR A 178 -19.96 2.64 1.77
C THR A 178 -21.01 2.54 2.88
N GLY A 179 -21.54 1.34 3.09
CA GLY A 179 -22.64 1.09 4.04
C GLY A 179 -24.02 1.25 3.41
N LYS A 180 -25.06 0.74 4.09
CA LYS A 180 -26.44 0.76 3.58
C LYS A 180 -26.98 2.18 3.37
N ASN A 181 -26.46 3.14 4.11
CA ASN A 181 -26.87 4.54 4.07
C ASN A 181 -25.79 5.47 3.49
N CYS A 182 -24.72 4.92 2.91
CA CYS A 182 -23.57 5.69 2.42
C CYS A 182 -22.98 6.64 3.48
N ASP A 183 -22.91 6.16 4.73
CA ASP A 183 -22.51 6.91 5.92
C ASP A 183 -21.06 6.66 6.34
N THR A 184 -20.42 5.61 5.81
CA THR A 184 -19.01 5.28 6.05
C THR A 184 -18.16 5.68 4.85
N ALA A 185 -17.00 6.29 5.09
CA ALA A 185 -16.04 6.57 4.02
C ALA A 185 -15.05 5.41 3.88
N ALA A 186 -14.70 5.08 2.64
CA ALA A 186 -13.68 4.10 2.32
C ALA A 186 -12.77 4.63 1.20
N HIS A 187 -11.58 4.05 1.11
CA HIS A 187 -10.64 4.25 0.02
C HIS A 187 -10.72 3.03 -0.90
N LEU A 188 -11.22 3.24 -2.12
CA LEU A 188 -11.22 2.22 -3.16
C LEU A 188 -9.89 2.31 -3.90
N VAL A 189 -9.11 1.25 -3.77
CA VAL A 189 -7.83 1.06 -4.43
C VAL A 189 -8.02 0.16 -5.64
N THR A 190 -7.51 0.60 -6.78
CA THR A 190 -7.38 -0.23 -7.98
C THR A 190 -5.98 -0.84 -7.97
N LEU A 191 -5.91 -2.17 -8.05
CA LEU A 191 -4.68 -2.95 -8.11
C LEU A 191 -4.11 -2.98 -9.54
N PRO A 192 -2.87 -3.44 -9.74
CA PRO A 192 -2.24 -3.47 -11.06
C PRO A 192 -2.95 -4.35 -12.10
N ASN A 193 -3.68 -5.37 -11.62
CA ASN A 193 -4.53 -6.25 -12.42
C ASN A 193 -5.98 -5.73 -12.53
N GLU A 194 -6.22 -4.45 -12.23
CA GLU A 194 -7.53 -3.78 -12.21
C GLU A 194 -8.54 -4.30 -11.18
N GLU A 195 -8.13 -5.25 -10.34
CA GLU A 195 -8.95 -5.70 -9.22
C GLU A 195 -9.04 -4.61 -8.14
N ILE A 196 -10.03 -4.73 -7.25
CA ILE A 196 -10.30 -3.69 -6.26
C ILE A 196 -10.00 -4.15 -4.84
N LEU A 197 -9.51 -3.22 -4.03
CA LEU A 197 -9.49 -3.30 -2.57
C LEU A 197 -10.26 -2.13 -1.97
N LEU A 198 -10.93 -2.37 -0.85
CA LEU A 198 -11.60 -1.34 -0.08
C LEU A 198 -10.92 -1.25 1.29
N PHE A 199 -10.35 -0.09 1.59
CA PHE A 199 -9.85 0.25 2.91
C PHE A 199 -10.87 1.12 3.63
N ASP A 200 -11.16 0.80 4.89
CA ASP A 200 -11.91 1.71 5.75
C ASP A 200 -11.10 3.00 5.93
N ALA A 201 -11.70 4.16 5.63
CA ALA A 201 -10.94 5.41 5.60
C ALA A 201 -10.37 5.76 6.97
N LEU A 202 -11.09 5.46 8.05
CA LEU A 202 -10.72 5.83 9.42
C LEU A 202 -9.65 4.90 10.01
N THR A 203 -9.80 3.59 9.81
CA THR A 203 -8.97 2.57 10.44
C THR A 203 -7.86 2.05 9.55
N SER A 204 -7.97 2.24 8.23
CA SER A 204 -7.07 1.65 7.23
C SER A 204 -7.05 0.11 7.24
N ALA A 205 -8.11 -0.53 7.75
CA ALA A 205 -8.30 -1.97 7.61
C ALA A 205 -8.92 -2.29 6.26
N ILE A 206 -8.59 -3.44 5.67
CA ILE A 206 -9.27 -3.94 4.47
C ILE A 206 -10.67 -4.40 4.89
N ILE A 207 -11.69 -3.86 4.23
CA ILE A 207 -13.11 -4.14 4.49
C ILE A 207 -13.83 -4.76 3.30
N GLY A 208 -13.11 -5.01 2.20
CA GLY A 208 -13.62 -5.72 1.03
C GLY A 208 -12.65 -5.69 -0.15
N GLY A 209 -13.02 -6.40 -1.21
CA GLY A 209 -12.20 -6.56 -2.41
C GLY A 209 -11.61 -7.96 -2.52
N VAL A 210 -10.49 -8.07 -3.23
CA VAL A 210 -9.85 -9.36 -3.54
C VAL A 210 -8.88 -9.89 -2.47
N LEU A 211 -8.60 -9.11 -1.42
CA LEU A 211 -7.84 -9.56 -0.26
C LEU A 211 -8.72 -9.60 0.98
N GLU A 212 -8.64 -10.71 1.71
CA GLU A 212 -9.17 -10.83 3.05
C GLU A 212 -8.03 -10.67 4.07
N GLU A 213 -8.25 -9.80 5.06
CA GLU A 213 -7.25 -9.44 6.05
C GLU A 213 -7.50 -10.13 7.39
N SER A 214 -6.48 -10.82 7.90
CA SER A 214 -6.46 -11.39 9.25
C SER A 214 -5.84 -10.42 10.27
N PRO A 215 -6.20 -10.56 11.56
CA PRO A 215 -5.57 -9.78 12.63
C PRO A 215 -4.05 -9.91 12.65
N MET A 216 -3.38 -8.83 13.06
CA MET A 216 -1.95 -8.84 13.32
C MET A 216 -1.60 -9.88 14.38
N ASP A 217 -0.54 -10.65 14.15
CA ASP A 217 -0.07 -11.63 15.12
C ASP A 217 0.73 -10.96 16.25
N MET A 218 0.19 -11.07 17.46
CA MET A 218 0.77 -10.52 18.69
C MET A 218 1.47 -11.59 19.56
N GLU A 219 1.84 -12.73 18.98
CA GLU A 219 2.65 -13.76 19.63
C GLU A 219 3.94 -13.15 20.22
N GLN A 220 4.25 -13.47 21.47
CA GLN A 220 5.41 -12.90 22.18
C GLN A 220 6.74 -13.36 21.56
N SER A 221 6.79 -14.61 21.09
CA SER A 221 7.97 -15.13 20.41
C SER A 221 8.07 -14.60 18.98
N ARG A 222 9.03 -13.70 18.76
CA ARG A 222 9.38 -13.16 17.43
C ARG A 222 9.70 -14.23 16.37
N HIS A 223 10.08 -15.44 16.80
CA HIS A 223 10.41 -16.54 15.91
C HIS A 223 9.18 -17.33 15.47
N LYS A 224 8.02 -17.12 16.10
CA LYS A 224 6.77 -17.85 15.86
C LYS A 224 5.64 -17.01 15.27
N ARG A 225 5.79 -15.67 15.26
CA ARG A 225 4.79 -14.75 14.72
C ARG A 225 4.52 -15.06 13.24
N ASN A 226 3.26 -15.01 12.86
CA ASN A 226 2.84 -15.07 11.48
C ASN A 226 3.05 -13.70 10.81
N PHE A 227 3.43 -13.73 9.54
CA PHE A 227 3.43 -12.54 8.68
C PHE A 227 1.99 -12.06 8.45
N ALA A 228 1.83 -10.92 7.76
CA ALA A 228 0.51 -10.37 7.48
C ALA A 228 -0.41 -11.44 6.88
N GLY A 229 -1.49 -11.77 7.59
CA GLY A 229 -2.45 -12.77 7.12
C GLY A 229 -3.32 -12.13 6.04
N LEU A 230 -3.02 -12.47 4.79
CA LEU A 230 -3.64 -11.93 3.60
C LEU A 230 -4.02 -13.11 2.71
N GLU A 231 -5.31 -13.30 2.50
CA GLU A 231 -5.85 -14.35 1.64
C GLU A 231 -6.38 -13.72 0.35
N TYR A 232 -5.86 -14.19 -0.79
CA TYR A 232 -6.20 -13.65 -2.10
C TYR A 232 -7.29 -14.47 -2.79
N GLN A 233 -8.35 -13.77 -3.19
CA GLN A 233 -9.58 -14.32 -3.77
C GLN A 233 -9.84 -13.78 -5.19
N GLY A 234 -8.88 -13.08 -5.78
CA GLY A 234 -8.97 -12.54 -7.13
C GLY A 234 -8.82 -13.59 -8.24
N ALA A 235 -9.07 -13.14 -9.48
CA ALA A 235 -8.89 -13.90 -10.71
C ALA A 235 -7.43 -13.94 -11.17
N GLY A 236 -6.62 -12.95 -10.80
CA GLY A 236 -5.21 -12.89 -11.16
C GLY A 236 -4.31 -13.86 -10.38
N ILE A 237 -3.00 -13.63 -10.44
CA ILE A 237 -2.01 -14.33 -9.61
C ILE A 237 -1.44 -13.36 -8.59
N MET A 238 -1.44 -13.74 -7.31
CA MET A 238 -0.68 -13.04 -6.27
C MET A 238 0.66 -13.73 -6.06
N ILE A 239 1.76 -12.99 -6.18
CA ILE A 239 3.11 -13.40 -5.79
C ILE A 239 3.38 -12.81 -4.41
N ARG A 240 3.82 -13.63 -3.45
CA ARG A 240 4.10 -13.22 -2.07
C ARG A 240 5.48 -13.67 -1.64
N ALA A 241 6.26 -12.76 -1.05
CA ALA A 241 7.48 -13.08 -0.32
C ALA A 241 7.42 -12.47 1.08
N ASP A 242 8.02 -13.15 2.06
CA ASP A 242 7.99 -12.74 3.46
C ASP A 242 9.41 -12.70 4.03
N ARG A 243 9.72 -11.70 4.86
CA ARG A 243 10.98 -11.57 5.59
C ARG A 243 10.82 -10.82 6.89
N ARG A 244 11.41 -11.35 7.96
CA ARG A 244 11.52 -10.60 9.22
C ARG A 244 12.67 -9.59 9.14
N ALA A 245 12.35 -8.31 9.28
CA ALA A 245 13.31 -7.20 9.32
C ALA A 245 14.34 -7.23 8.17
N GLY A 246 13.85 -7.01 6.95
CA GLY A 246 14.66 -6.94 5.73
C GLY A 246 13.78 -7.03 4.49
N THR A 247 14.42 -7.08 3.33
CA THR A 247 13.82 -7.12 1.99
C THR A 247 13.30 -8.53 1.64
N PRO A 248 11.98 -8.74 1.49
CA PRO A 248 11.41 -10.06 1.26
C PRO A 248 11.86 -10.78 -0.03
N GLU A 249 12.26 -10.06 -1.05
CA GLU A 249 12.63 -10.58 -2.37
C GLU A 249 14.00 -11.28 -2.38
N HIS A 250 14.89 -10.92 -1.45
CA HIS A 250 16.21 -11.54 -1.36
C HIS A 250 16.16 -12.96 -0.79
N THR A 251 17.15 -13.74 -1.20
CA THR A 251 17.48 -15.05 -0.65
C THR A 251 18.46 -14.89 0.51
N TYR A 252 18.24 -15.64 1.59
CA TYR A 252 19.09 -15.61 2.77
C TYR A 252 19.56 -17.01 3.15
N SER A 253 20.70 -17.09 3.86
CA SER A 253 21.21 -18.34 4.42
C SER A 253 20.53 -18.74 5.73
N VAL A 254 19.84 -17.81 6.39
CA VAL A 254 19.22 -18.00 7.71
C VAL A 254 17.83 -17.38 7.78
N ALA A 255 16.86 -18.19 8.20
CA ALA A 255 15.53 -17.77 8.58
C ALA A 255 15.56 -17.26 10.02
N PHE A 256 15.01 -16.06 10.25
CA PHE A 256 14.88 -15.55 11.62
C PHE A 256 13.47 -15.68 12.18
N ASN A 257 12.53 -16.14 11.36
CA ASN A 257 11.18 -16.53 11.74
C ASN A 257 10.91 -17.92 11.16
N GLN A 258 10.26 -18.81 11.92
CA GLN A 258 9.97 -20.18 11.49
C GLN A 258 8.97 -20.24 10.31
N ASN A 259 8.15 -19.19 10.15
CA ASN A 259 7.15 -19.08 9.09
C ASN A 259 7.73 -18.43 7.83
N GLU A 260 9.05 -18.16 7.80
CA GLU A 260 9.72 -17.48 6.71
C GLU A 260 10.24 -18.46 5.67
N ARG A 261 9.91 -18.22 4.39
CA ARG A 261 10.47 -18.95 3.25
C ARG A 261 11.63 -18.16 2.66
N ILE A 262 12.82 -18.34 3.21
CA ILE A 262 14.01 -17.55 2.84
C ILE A 262 14.38 -17.63 1.36
N ASN A 263 14.10 -18.74 0.68
CA ASN A 263 14.51 -18.97 -0.71
C ASN A 263 13.36 -19.10 -1.70
N GLU A 264 12.11 -19.08 -1.24
CA GLU A 264 10.94 -19.31 -2.07
C GLU A 264 9.93 -18.17 -1.93
N ALA A 265 9.25 -17.85 -3.02
CA ALA A 265 8.02 -17.07 -3.00
C ALA A 265 6.81 -18.01 -3.06
N THR A 266 5.68 -17.53 -2.58
CA THR A 266 4.39 -18.20 -2.69
C THR A 266 3.55 -17.51 -3.75
N LEU A 267 3.17 -18.24 -4.79
CA LEU A 267 2.21 -17.81 -5.79
C LEU A 267 0.84 -18.38 -5.42
N THR A 268 -0.20 -17.57 -5.56
CA THR A 268 -1.60 -17.97 -5.31
C THR A 268 -2.46 -17.66 -6.53
N TYR A 269 -3.24 -18.65 -6.97
CA TYR A 269 -4.19 -18.54 -8.08
C TYR A 269 -5.42 -19.40 -7.78
N GLN A 270 -6.61 -18.79 -7.74
CA GLN A 270 -7.89 -19.50 -7.49
C GLN A 270 -7.85 -20.45 -6.27
N GLY A 271 -7.32 -19.97 -5.15
CA GLY A 271 -7.18 -20.74 -3.90
C GLY A 271 -6.11 -21.84 -3.94
N ARG A 272 -5.39 -22.02 -5.05
CA ARG A 272 -4.26 -22.94 -5.16
C ARG A 272 -2.96 -22.19 -4.92
N THR A 273 -2.03 -22.84 -4.21
CA THR A 273 -0.70 -22.29 -3.93
C THR A 273 0.40 -23.05 -4.66
N CYS A 274 1.44 -22.33 -5.04
CA CYS A 274 2.64 -22.85 -5.69
C CYS A 274 3.85 -22.15 -5.08
N HIS A 275 4.89 -22.90 -4.73
CA HIS A 275 6.14 -22.32 -4.24
C HIS A 275 7.19 -22.37 -5.33
N VAL A 276 7.85 -21.24 -5.58
CA VAL A 276 8.90 -21.14 -6.59
C VAL A 276 10.12 -20.43 -6.00
N PRO A 277 11.35 -20.76 -6.43
CA PRO A 277 12.54 -20.07 -5.95
C PRO A 277 12.48 -18.57 -6.24
N LYS A 278 12.85 -17.72 -5.26
CA LYS A 278 12.88 -16.26 -5.44
C LYS A 278 13.78 -15.83 -6.60
N SER A 279 14.88 -16.56 -6.82
CA SER A 279 15.82 -16.33 -7.93
C SER A 279 15.24 -16.63 -9.32
N MET A 280 14.05 -17.21 -9.42
CA MET A 280 13.30 -17.31 -10.67
C MET A 280 12.37 -16.11 -10.88
N ILE A 281 12.09 -15.30 -9.87
CA ILE A 281 11.15 -14.17 -9.97
C ILE A 281 11.89 -12.84 -10.04
N TRP A 282 12.88 -12.64 -9.17
CA TRP A 282 13.63 -11.40 -9.05
C TRP A 282 15.09 -11.57 -9.43
N GLU A 283 15.68 -10.55 -10.05
CA GLU A 283 17.13 -10.42 -10.20
C GLU A 283 17.79 -9.98 -8.88
N ASN A 284 19.11 -10.14 -8.78
CA ASN A 284 19.92 -9.72 -7.63
C ASN A 284 19.52 -10.35 -6.29
N THR A 285 18.77 -11.46 -6.27
CA THR A 285 18.24 -12.02 -5.02
C THR A 285 19.32 -12.43 -4.02
N ASN A 286 20.54 -12.72 -4.48
CA ASN A 286 21.67 -13.13 -3.66
C ASN A 286 22.49 -11.98 -3.06
N ASN A 287 22.20 -10.72 -3.41
CA ASN A 287 22.92 -9.56 -2.93
C ASN A 287 21.98 -8.61 -2.17
N PRO A 288 21.91 -8.69 -0.83
CA PRO A 288 21.01 -7.86 -0.03
C PRO A 288 21.39 -6.37 -0.02
N ASP A 289 22.56 -6.00 -0.56
CA ASP A 289 23.01 -4.61 -0.67
C ASP A 289 22.53 -3.93 -1.97
N THR A 290 21.72 -4.62 -2.79
CA THR A 290 21.21 -4.11 -4.07
C THR A 290 19.72 -4.31 -4.18
N THR A 291 19.01 -3.46 -4.93
CA THR A 291 17.58 -3.64 -5.17
C THR A 291 17.32 -4.92 -5.97
N ALA A 292 16.46 -5.77 -5.44
CA ALA A 292 15.85 -6.87 -6.19
C ALA A 292 14.73 -6.30 -7.07
N TYR A 293 14.72 -6.64 -8.35
CA TYR A 293 13.68 -6.21 -9.28
C TYR A 293 13.11 -7.40 -10.04
N PHE A 294 11.86 -7.28 -10.46
CA PHE A 294 11.17 -8.36 -11.17
C PHE A 294 11.82 -8.63 -12.53
N LYS A 295 12.15 -9.90 -12.82
CA LYS A 295 12.92 -10.28 -14.01
C LYS A 295 12.25 -9.98 -15.34
N TYR A 296 10.93 -10.10 -15.38
CA TYR A 296 10.20 -10.23 -16.63
C TYR A 296 9.60 -8.91 -17.09
N ALA A 297 9.89 -8.54 -18.33
CA ALA A 297 9.38 -7.33 -18.96
C ALA A 297 7.89 -7.45 -19.33
N THR A 298 7.38 -8.68 -19.49
CA THR A 298 5.97 -8.97 -19.73
C THR A 298 5.45 -10.02 -18.76
N ASP A 299 4.15 -9.99 -18.49
CA ASP A 299 3.51 -10.98 -17.62
C ASP A 299 3.42 -12.35 -18.30
N GLN A 300 3.22 -12.39 -19.63
CA GLN A 300 3.21 -13.65 -20.38
C GLN A 300 4.55 -14.38 -20.29
N GLU A 301 5.67 -13.64 -20.37
CA GLU A 301 6.99 -14.24 -20.21
C GLU A 301 7.17 -14.87 -18.81
N PHE A 302 6.68 -14.21 -17.76
CA PHE A 302 6.66 -14.79 -16.42
C PHE A 302 5.81 -16.06 -16.34
N LEU A 303 4.62 -16.06 -16.96
CA LEU A 303 3.77 -17.24 -17.02
C LEU A 303 4.47 -18.41 -17.71
N ASP A 304 5.07 -18.16 -18.86
CA ASP A 304 5.72 -19.19 -19.69
C ASP A 304 6.98 -19.75 -19.05
N GLN A 305 7.78 -18.92 -18.38
CA GLN A 305 9.06 -19.33 -17.81
C GLN A 305 8.97 -19.85 -16.37
N VAL A 306 7.98 -19.41 -15.59
CA VAL A 306 7.86 -19.75 -14.16
C VAL A 306 6.57 -20.50 -13.86
N VAL A 307 5.41 -19.91 -14.13
CA VAL A 307 4.13 -20.42 -13.62
C VAL A 307 3.74 -21.73 -14.31
N ASN A 308 3.66 -21.71 -15.64
CA ASN A 308 3.20 -22.85 -16.44
C ASN A 308 4.09 -24.09 -16.24
N PRO A 309 5.45 -23.98 -16.22
CA PRO A 309 6.32 -25.13 -16.01
C PRO A 309 6.36 -25.67 -14.57
N ARG A 310 5.97 -24.88 -13.55
CA ARG A 310 6.18 -25.23 -12.14
C ARG A 310 4.92 -25.50 -11.35
N CYS A 311 3.83 -24.77 -11.62
CA CYS A 311 2.69 -24.72 -10.72
C CYS A 311 1.57 -25.71 -11.06
N GLY A 312 1.59 -26.32 -12.25
CA GLY A 312 0.59 -27.31 -12.65
C GLY A 312 -0.84 -26.72 -12.67
N TRP A 313 -0.95 -25.45 -13.04
CA TRP A 313 -2.22 -24.72 -13.15
C TRP A 313 -2.82 -24.75 -14.56
N GLY A 314 -2.14 -25.44 -15.49
CA GLY A 314 -2.45 -25.41 -16.91
C GLY A 314 -1.46 -24.53 -17.66
N ASN A 315 -1.74 -24.28 -18.94
CA ASN A 315 -0.97 -23.36 -19.76
C ASN A 315 -1.69 -22.01 -19.78
N LEU A 316 -1.52 -21.26 -18.69
CA LEU A 316 -2.18 -19.96 -18.49
C LEU A 316 -1.61 -18.92 -19.45
N THR A 317 -2.50 -18.06 -19.93
CA THR A 317 -2.22 -16.84 -20.67
C THR A 317 -2.62 -15.62 -19.84
N VAL A 318 -2.13 -14.43 -20.23
CA VAL A 318 -2.55 -13.17 -19.57
C VAL A 318 -4.06 -12.97 -19.67
N GLU A 319 -4.68 -13.39 -20.77
CA GLU A 319 -6.13 -13.33 -20.96
C GLU A 319 -6.91 -14.19 -19.97
N ASP A 320 -6.35 -15.30 -19.51
CA ASP A 320 -7.00 -16.17 -18.51
C ASP A 320 -7.04 -15.54 -17.11
N LEU A 321 -6.26 -14.48 -16.88
CA LEU A 321 -6.12 -13.78 -15.60
C LEU A 321 -6.96 -12.49 -15.50
N ARG A 322 -7.83 -12.23 -16.48
CA ARG A 322 -8.70 -11.03 -16.57
C ARG A 322 -10.17 -11.35 -16.29
#